data_AF-A0A946EB52-F1
#
_entry.id   AF-A0A946EB52-F1
#
_cell.length_a   1.000
_cell.length_b   1.000
_cell.length_c   1.000
_cell.angle_alpha   90.00
_cell.angle_beta   90.00
_cell.angle_gamma   90.00
#
_symmetry.space_group_name_H-M   'P 1'
#
loop_
_entity.id
_entity.type
_entity.pdbx_description
1 polymer ?
#
loop_
_entity_poly.entity_id
_entity_poly.type
_entity_poly.pdbx_seq_one_letter_code
_entity_poly.pdbx_strand_id
1 'polypeptide(L)'
;LEERVSMIELQCAGLSSEIGTEIVAHSFENLLIDCAHDVGAGVIVRGLRAVADFEYEFQMVGMNRVLDSTIETVFLMAEARHQAIASKLVKEIARLDGDVSKFVTPEVHERLLAKLGK
;
A
#
# COMPACT_ATOMS: atom_id res chain seq x y z
N LEU A 1 1.00 -3.58 -13.73
CA LEU A 1 1.77 -3.80 -12.49
C LEU A 1 2.92 -2.82 -12.42
N GLU A 2 3.73 -2.77 -13.48
CA GLU A 2 4.84 -1.83 -13.70
C GLU A 2 4.53 -0.37 -13.33
N GLU A 3 3.41 0.20 -13.81
CA GLU A 3 3.02 1.59 -13.48
C GLU A 3 2.93 1.84 -11.98
N ARG A 4 2.41 0.88 -11.21
CA ARG A 4 2.27 0.99 -9.75
C ARG A 4 3.61 0.89 -9.04
N VAL A 5 4.48 -0.04 -9.49
CA VAL A 5 5.83 -0.20 -8.95
C VAL A 5 6.63 1.08 -9.16
N SER A 6 6.65 1.61 -10.39
CA SER A 6 7.33 2.86 -10.72
C SER A 6 6.87 4.05 -9.87
N MET A 7 5.56 4.18 -9.61
CA MET A 7 5.05 5.23 -8.72
C MET A 7 5.54 5.03 -7.29
N ILE A 8 5.53 3.80 -6.76
CA ILE A 8 6.00 3.52 -5.40
C ILE A 8 7.50 3.82 -5.29
N GLU A 9 8.32 3.33 -6.22
CA GLU A 9 9.77 3.57 -6.23
C GLU A 9 10.10 5.06 -6.20
N LEU A 10 9.43 5.87 -7.02
CA LEU A 10 9.65 7.31 -7.04
C LEU A 10 9.30 7.97 -5.70
N GLN A 11 8.14 7.63 -5.13
CA GLN A 11 7.69 8.20 -3.86
C GLN A 11 8.57 7.75 -2.68
N CYS A 12 9.10 6.53 -2.73
CA CYS A 12 9.96 5.97 -1.69
C CYS A 12 11.42 6.43 -1.79
N ALA A 13 11.92 6.81 -2.97
CA ALA A 13 13.31 7.23 -3.16
C ALA A 13 13.71 8.43 -2.28
N GLY A 14 12.84 9.44 -2.19
CA GLY A 14 13.05 10.60 -1.33
C GLY A 14 13.08 10.22 0.15
N LEU A 15 12.10 9.43 0.58
CA LEU A 15 11.99 8.97 1.97
C LEU A 15 13.18 8.10 2.39
N SER A 16 13.59 7.17 1.53
CA SER A 16 14.72 6.28 1.77
C SER A 16 16.02 7.06 2.01
N SER A 17 16.24 8.10 1.20
CA SER A 17 17.40 9.00 1.32
C SER A 17 17.36 9.83 2.61
N GLU A 18 16.17 10.27 3.03
CA GLU A 18 15.97 11.09 4.23
C GLU A 18 16.19 10.29 5.52
N ILE A 19 15.64 9.08 5.61
CA ILE A 19 15.69 8.26 6.83
C ILE A 19 16.91 7.34 6.90
N GLY A 20 17.68 7.22 5.81
CA GLY A 20 18.86 6.35 5.74
C GLY A 20 18.53 4.85 5.73
N THR A 21 17.31 4.47 5.34
CA THR A 21 16.84 3.09 5.26
C THR A 21 16.39 2.78 3.84
N GLU A 22 16.83 1.66 3.28
CA GLU A 22 16.43 1.22 1.95
C GLU A 22 14.93 0.87 1.91
N ILE A 23 14.23 1.36 0.88
CA ILE A 23 12.83 1.01 0.62
C ILE A 23 12.73 0.49 -0.83
N VAL A 24 12.43 -0.81 -0.97
CA VAL A 24 12.34 -1.48 -2.28
C VAL A 24 10.90 -1.81 -2.60
N ALA A 25 10.45 -1.46 -3.80
CA ALA A 25 9.16 -1.90 -4.31
C ALA A 25 9.31 -3.29 -4.96
N HIS A 26 8.92 -4.34 -4.25
CA HIS A 26 8.95 -5.70 -4.77
C HIS A 26 7.54 -6.14 -5.21
N SER A 27 7.35 -6.40 -6.50
CA SER A 27 6.09 -6.95 -7.00
C SER A 27 6.11 -8.47 -7.01
N PHE A 28 5.00 -9.10 -6.62
CA PHE A 28 4.85 -10.55 -6.56
C PHE A 28 3.47 -10.98 -7.09
N GLU A 29 3.38 -12.24 -7.54
CA GLU A 29 2.14 -12.87 -8.03
C GLU A 29 1.86 -14.24 -7.35
N ASN A 30 2.66 -14.60 -6.34
CA ASN A 30 2.54 -15.83 -5.53
C ASN A 30 1.90 -15.54 -4.15
N LEU A 31 1.97 -16.50 -3.21
CA LEU A 31 1.47 -16.29 -1.85
C LEU A 31 2.29 -15.23 -1.13
N LEU A 32 1.64 -14.44 -0.27
CA LEU A 32 2.31 -13.41 0.52
C LEU A 32 3.43 -13.99 1.41
N ILE A 33 3.23 -15.19 1.96
CA ILE A 33 4.25 -15.90 2.76
C ILE A 33 5.46 -16.28 1.91
N ASP A 34 5.24 -16.77 0.69
CA ASP A 34 6.35 -17.07 -0.23
C ASP A 34 7.14 -15.79 -0.57
N CYS A 35 6.44 -14.70 -0.89
CA CYS A 35 7.09 -13.40 -1.10
C CYS A 35 7.87 -12.91 0.12
N ALA A 36 7.36 -13.13 1.34
CA ALA A 36 8.06 -12.78 2.56
C ALA A 36 9.37 -13.58 2.72
N HIS A 37 9.36 -14.86 2.37
CA HIS A 37 10.57 -15.67 2.31
C HIS A 37 11.56 -15.20 1.25
N ASP A 38 11.07 -14.90 0.05
CA ASP A 38 11.90 -14.46 -1.09
C ASP A 38 12.71 -13.19 -0.74
N VAL A 39 12.14 -12.29 0.05
CA VAL A 39 12.80 -11.06 0.52
C VAL A 39 13.43 -11.17 1.90
N GLY A 40 13.38 -12.34 2.55
CA GLY A 40 13.93 -12.56 3.89
C GLY A 40 13.22 -11.77 5.00
N ALA A 41 11.93 -11.48 4.84
CA ALA A 41 11.15 -10.73 5.83
C ALA A 41 10.73 -11.64 7.00
N GLY A 42 10.95 -11.15 8.23
CA GLY A 42 10.39 -11.74 9.45
C GLY A 42 9.11 -11.06 9.96
N VAL A 43 8.75 -9.91 9.37
CA VAL A 43 7.60 -9.10 9.79
C VAL A 43 6.87 -8.54 8.58
N ILE A 44 5.54 -8.64 8.59
CA ILE A 44 4.62 -7.99 7.65
C ILE A 44 3.96 -6.81 8.37
N VAL A 45 4.10 -5.60 7.84
CA VAL A 45 3.42 -4.41 8.38
C VAL A 45 2.15 -4.12 7.57
N ARG A 46 1.02 -3.98 8.26
CA ARG A 46 -0.30 -3.67 7.66
C ARG A 46 -0.91 -2.44 8.30
N GLY A 47 -1.66 -1.67 7.52
CA GLY A 47 -2.40 -0.50 8.02
C GLY A 47 -3.83 -0.86 8.40
N LEU A 48 -4.33 -0.36 9.53
CA LEU A 48 -5.76 -0.43 9.91
C LEU A 48 -6.35 0.98 9.92
N ARG A 49 -7.45 1.19 9.20
CA ARG A 49 -8.14 2.50 9.18
C ARG A 49 -9.40 2.51 10.04
N ALA A 50 -10.15 1.43 9.99
CA ALA A 50 -11.41 1.28 10.71
C ALA A 50 -11.61 -0.16 11.19
N VAL A 51 -12.60 -0.38 12.06
CA VAL A 51 -12.98 -1.70 12.58
C VAL A 51 -13.27 -2.71 11.45
N ALA A 52 -13.80 -2.25 10.32
CA ALA A 52 -14.09 -3.12 9.17
C ALA A 52 -12.83 -3.70 8.50
N ASP A 53 -11.70 -2.97 8.51
CA ASP A 53 -10.43 -3.52 7.99
C ASP A 53 -9.94 -4.66 8.93
N PHE A 54 -10.20 -4.56 10.23
CA PHE A 54 -9.71 -5.51 11.22
C PHE A 54 -10.24 -6.93 11.00
N GLU A 55 -11.54 -7.11 10.70
CA GLU A 55 -12.09 -8.46 10.49
C GLU A 55 -11.42 -9.20 9.32
N TYR A 56 -11.23 -8.49 8.21
CA TYR A 56 -10.54 -9.04 7.03
C TYR A 56 -9.08 -9.36 7.35
N GLU A 57 -8.36 -8.42 7.96
CA GLU A 57 -6.95 -8.60 8.31
C GLU A 57 -6.76 -9.72 9.34
N PHE A 58 -7.67 -9.85 10.31
CA PHE A 58 -7.62 -10.89 11.34
C PHE A 58 -7.73 -12.30 10.74
N GLN A 59 -8.64 -12.49 9.77
CA GLN A 59 -8.73 -13.76 9.04
C GLN A 59 -7.45 -14.06 8.26
N MET A 60 -6.92 -13.06 7.54
CA MET A 60 -5.70 -13.21 6.76
C MET A 60 -4.48 -13.57 7.63
N VAL A 61 -4.32 -12.93 8.80
CA VAL A 61 -3.27 -13.25 9.77
C VAL A 61 -3.43 -14.69 10.28
N GLY A 62 -4.65 -15.11 10.59
CA GLY A 62 -4.92 -16.48 11.03
C GLY A 62 -4.49 -17.51 9.98
N MET A 63 -4.81 -17.27 8.70
CA MET A 63 -4.43 -18.16 7.61
C MET A 63 -2.91 -18.16 7.37
N ASN A 64 -2.28 -16.99 7.33
CA ASN A 64 -0.84 -16.86 7.14
C ASN A 64 -0.05 -17.52 8.28
N ARG A 65 -0.51 -17.41 9.53
CA ARG A 65 0.12 -18.07 10.68
C ARG A 65 0.07 -19.60 10.61
N VAL A 66 -0.96 -20.17 9.97
CA VAL A 66 -1.05 -21.61 9.73
C VAL A 66 -0.06 -22.05 8.65
N LEU A 67 0.17 -21.21 7.64
CA LEU A 67 1.16 -21.47 6.60
C LEU A 67 2.59 -21.35 7.13
N ASP A 68 2.87 -20.29 7.89
CA ASP A 68 4.13 -20.10 8.60
C ASP A 68 3.94 -19.20 9.83
N SER A 69 4.26 -19.75 11.01
CA SER A 69 4.19 -19.02 12.28
C SER A 69 5.47 -18.26 12.65
N THR A 70 6.52 -18.30 11.81
CA THR A 70 7.77 -17.58 12.03
C THR A 70 7.73 -16.13 11.53
N ILE A 71 6.77 -15.81 10.66
CA ILE A 71 6.53 -14.47 10.14
C ILE A 71 5.44 -13.78 10.96
N GLU A 72 5.77 -12.67 11.60
CA GLU A 72 4.83 -11.91 12.42
C GLU A 72 4.10 -10.83 11.61
N THR A 73 2.85 -10.54 11.95
CA THR A 73 2.11 -9.41 11.35
C THR A 73 1.89 -8.31 12.38
N VAL A 74 2.33 -7.09 12.05
CA VAL A 74 2.19 -5.89 12.89
C VAL A 74 1.22 -4.91 12.24
N PHE A 75 0.28 -4.40 13.02
CA PHE A 75 -0.69 -3.41 12.57
C PHE A 75 -0.33 -1.99 13.03
N LEU A 76 -0.35 -1.05 12.09
CA LEU A 76 -0.25 0.38 12.36
C LEU A 76 -1.59 1.06 12.08
N MET A 77 -2.10 1.81 13.07
CA MET A 77 -3.34 2.56 12.91
C MET A 77 -3.09 3.80 12.04
N ALA A 78 -3.94 4.01 11.03
CA ALA A 78 -3.88 5.20 10.22
C ALA A 78 -4.32 6.44 11.03
N GLU A 79 -3.61 7.56 10.82
CA GLU A 79 -3.99 8.85 11.37
C GLU A 79 -5.38 9.28 10.89
N ALA A 80 -6.19 9.90 11.77
CA ALA A 80 -7.57 10.25 11.50
C ALA A 80 -7.80 10.99 10.16
N ARG A 81 -6.89 11.90 9.78
CA ARG A 81 -6.97 12.65 8.51
C ARG A 81 -6.82 11.79 7.25
N HIS A 82 -6.21 10.61 7.36
CA HIS A 82 -5.98 9.68 6.25
C HIS A 82 -6.92 8.47 6.27
N GLN A 83 -7.70 8.27 7.35
CA GLN A 83 -8.60 7.11 7.49
C GLN A 83 -9.64 7.00 6.38
N ALA A 84 -10.14 8.14 5.88
CA ALA A 84 -11.16 8.18 4.84
C ALA A 84 -10.62 7.93 3.42
N ILE A 85 -9.29 7.92 3.23
CA ILE A 85 -8.70 7.78 1.90
C ILE A 85 -8.78 6.31 1.46
N ALA A 86 -9.49 6.08 0.36
CA ALA A 86 -9.58 4.78 -0.29
C ALA A 86 -9.28 4.92 -1.78
N SER A 87 -8.31 4.15 -2.29
CA SER A 87 -7.91 4.17 -3.71
C SER A 87 -9.09 3.98 -4.67
N LYS A 88 -10.11 3.21 -4.27
CA LYS A 88 -11.34 3.02 -5.07
C LYS A 88 -12.11 4.34 -5.22
N LEU A 89 -12.34 5.05 -4.12
CA LEU A 89 -13.06 6.33 -4.09
C LEU A 89 -12.28 7.43 -4.82
N VAL A 90 -10.95 7.50 -4.61
CA VAL A 90 -10.09 8.46 -5.32
C VAL A 90 -10.18 8.26 -6.84
N LYS A 91 -10.09 7.02 -7.32
CA LYS A 91 -10.24 6.72 -8.75
C LYS A 91 -11.65 7.03 -9.28
N GLU A 92 -12.68 6.88 -8.45
CA GLU A 92 -14.06 7.20 -8.82
C GLU A 92 -14.28 8.71 -8.95
N ILE A 93 -13.82 9.50 -7.98
CA ILE A 93 -13.86 10.97 -8.02
C ILE A 93 -13.15 11.49 -9.27
N ALA A 94 -11.93 10.99 -9.56
CA ALA A 94 -11.16 11.41 -10.73
C ALA A 94 -11.87 11.06 -12.06
N ARG A 95 -12.52 9.90 -12.15
CA ARG A 95 -13.33 9.53 -13.33
C ARG A 95 -14.51 10.48 -13.54
N LEU A 96 -15.10 10.98 -12.46
CA LEU A 96 -16.23 11.91 -12.47
C LEU A 96 -15.81 13.39 -12.47
N ASP A 97 -14.56 13.70 -12.88
CA ASP A 97 -14.02 15.07 -13.01
C ASP A 97 -13.89 15.83 -11.68
N GLY A 98 -13.92 15.13 -10.55
CA GLY A 98 -13.64 15.72 -9.24
C GLY A 98 -12.15 15.89 -8.97
N ASP A 99 -11.80 16.92 -8.20
CA ASP A 99 -10.43 17.18 -7.75
C ASP A 99 -9.98 16.15 -6.71
N VAL A 100 -8.85 15.49 -6.97
CA VAL A 100 -8.23 14.51 -6.07
C VAL A 100 -6.85 14.91 -5.56
N SER A 101 -6.40 16.13 -5.85
CA SER A 101 -5.08 16.66 -5.45
C SER A 101 -4.83 16.61 -3.94
N LYS A 102 -5.91 16.60 -3.13
CA LYS A 102 -5.84 16.50 -1.66
C LYS A 102 -5.65 15.06 -1.15
N PHE A 103 -5.80 14.05 -1.99
CA PHE A 103 -5.78 12.63 -1.59
C PHE A 103 -4.55 11.87 -2.09
N VAL A 104 -3.78 12.46 -3.01
CA VAL A 104 -2.61 11.84 -3.64
C VAL A 104 -1.47 12.84 -3.75
N THR A 105 -0.25 12.36 -3.97
CA THR A 105 0.89 13.24 -4.24
C THR A 105 0.78 13.85 -5.64
N PRO A 106 1.40 15.02 -5.91
CA PRO A 106 1.29 15.71 -7.20
C PRO A 106 1.63 14.83 -8.41
N GLU A 107 2.67 14.01 -8.27
CA GLU A 107 3.12 13.12 -9.36
C GLU A 107 2.14 11.98 -9.64
N VAL A 108 1.50 11.42 -8.60
CA VAL A 108 0.43 10.43 -8.76
C VAL A 108 -0.83 11.08 -9.36
N HIS A 109 -1.12 12.32 -9.00
CA HIS A 109 -2.22 13.09 -9.59
C HIS A 109 -2.06 13.24 -11.10
N GLU A 110 -0.89 13.68 -11.56
CA GLU A 110 -0.58 13.84 -12.98
C GLU A 110 -0.71 12.52 -13.75
N ARG A 111 -0.12 11.43 -13.22
CA ARG A 111 -0.23 10.10 -13.85
C ARG A 111 -1.66 9.59 -13.90
N LEU A 112 -2.47 9.85 -12.86
CA LEU A 112 -3.87 9.46 -12.81
C LEU A 112 -4.70 10.19 -13.88
N LEU A 113 -4.52 11.50 -14.04
CA LEU A 113 -5.22 12.28 -15.07
C LEU A 113 -4.79 11.85 -16.47
N ALA A 114 -3.49 11.69 -16.71
CA ALA A 114 -2.97 11.17 -17.98
C ALA A 114 -3.55 9.79 -18.33
N LYS A 115 -3.70 8.90 -17.34
CA LYS A 115 -4.33 7.57 -17.52
C LYS A 115 -5.80 7.64 -17.89
N LEU A 116 -6.50 8.69 -17.45
CA LEU A 116 -7.92 8.94 -17.74
C LEU A 116 -8.10 9.78 -19.02
N GLY A 117 -7.02 10.24 -19.66
CA GLY A 117 -7.07 11.12 -20.82
C GLY A 117 -7.56 12.52 -20.49
N LYS A 118 -7.26 13.01 -19.27
CA LYS A 118 -7.64 14.31 -18.75
C LYS A 118 -6.43 15.19 -18.50
#